data_AF-A0A928PHK2-F1
#
_entry.id   AF-A0A928PHK2-F1
#
_cell.length_a   1.000
_cell.length_b   1.000
_cell.length_c   1.000
_cell.angle_alpha   90.00
_cell.angle_beta   90.00
_cell.angle_gamma   90.00
#
_symmetry.space_group_name_H-M   'P 1'
#
loop_
_entity.id
_entity.type
_entity.pdbx_description
1 polymer ?
#
loop_
_entity_poly.entity_id
_entity_poly.type
_entity_poly.pdbx_seq_one_letter_code
_entity_poly.pdbx_strand_id
1 'polypeptide(L)'
;MLQRKNIRLPFYNYSTPGAYFVTIATKDKREILSEIIVGTVEDAGPEVKLTDYGRIAEKYLQQMNEFYTHIDIDNYVIMPNHIHFCL
;
A
#
# COMPACT_ATOMS: atom_id res chain seq x y z
N MET A 1 3.69 28.68 -7.34
CA MET A 1 4.19 27.42 -6.75
C MET A 1 3.37 27.13 -5.51
N LEU A 2 2.87 25.90 -5.34
CA LEU A 2 2.13 25.51 -4.13
C LEU A 2 3.10 25.51 -2.94
N GLN A 3 2.82 26.31 -1.90
CA GLN A 3 3.58 26.28 -0.66
C GLN A 3 3.28 24.97 0.07
N ARG A 4 4.25 24.06 0.10
CA ARG A 4 4.11 22.81 0.83
C ARG A 4 4.11 23.08 2.32
N LYS A 5 3.10 22.55 3.03
CA LYS A 5 3.08 22.56 4.49
C LYS A 5 4.23 21.71 5.02
N ASN A 6 4.89 22.17 6.09
CA ASN A 6 5.81 21.31 6.82
C ASN A 6 5.01 20.37 7.72
N ILE A 7 4.95 19.10 7.34
CA ILE A 7 4.20 18.06 8.05
C ILE A 7 5.07 17.30 9.08
N ARG A 8 6.39 17.53 9.08
CA ARG A 8 7.30 16.82 9.98
C ARG A 8 7.24 17.44 11.36
N LEU A 9 7.16 16.59 12.38
CA LEU A 9 7.21 17.02 13.76
C LEU A 9 8.60 17.64 14.04
N PRO A 10 8.67 18.90 14.52
CA PRO A 10 9.94 19.52 14.85
C PRO A 10 10.70 18.67 15.87
N PHE A 11 12.02 18.58 15.71
CA PHE A 11 12.94 17.88 16.62
C PHE A 11 12.75 16.36 16.76
N TYR A 12 11.87 15.74 15.96
CA TYR A 12 11.74 14.29 15.91
C TYR A 12 12.77 13.66 14.96
N ASN A 13 13.48 12.62 15.42
CA ASN A 13 14.43 11.89 14.60
C ASN A 13 13.75 10.72 13.87
N TYR A 14 13.35 10.95 12.61
CA TYR A 14 12.72 9.93 11.75
C TYR A 14 13.62 8.75 11.35
N SER A 15 14.89 8.73 11.79
CA SER A 15 15.80 7.59 11.57
C SER A 15 15.72 6.55 12.68
N THR A 16 15.00 6.82 13.77
CA THR A 16 14.77 5.82 14.83
C THR A 16 13.65 4.86 14.42
N PRO A 17 13.65 3.62 14.96
CA PRO A 17 12.54 2.68 14.75
C PRO A 17 11.19 3.31 15.11
N GLY A 18 10.18 3.05 14.29
CA GLY A 18 8.82 3.55 14.45
C GLY A 18 7.91 2.93 13.39
N ALA A 19 6.59 3.03 13.59
CA ALA A 19 5.61 2.50 12.65
C ALA A 19 5.16 3.56 11.64
N TYR A 20 5.05 3.19 10.37
CA TYR A 20 4.65 4.09 9.29
C TYR A 20 3.51 3.51 8.47
N PHE A 21 2.39 4.23 8.43
CA PHE A 21 1.32 3.97 7.46
C PHE A 21 1.67 4.60 6.12
N VAL A 22 1.92 3.78 5.11
CA VAL A 22 2.32 4.23 3.77
C VAL A 22 1.18 4.02 2.78
N THR A 23 0.99 4.99 1.89
CA THR A 23 0.08 4.89 0.75
C THR A 23 0.83 5.20 -0.53
N ILE A 24 0.79 4.29 -1.50
CA ILE A 24 1.35 4.48 -2.83
C ILE A 24 0.21 4.49 -3.83
N ALA A 25 -0.04 5.65 -4.46
CA ALA A 25 -1.07 5.79 -5.49
C ALA A 25 -0.46 5.66 -6.88
N THR A 26 -1.19 4.99 -7.77
CA THR A 26 -0.87 4.97 -9.21
C THR A 26 -1.01 6.37 -9.81
N LYS A 27 -0.27 6.61 -10.89
CA LYS A 27 -0.38 7.86 -11.65
C LYS A 27 -1.82 8.05 -12.13
N ASP A 28 -2.35 9.26 -11.95
CA ASP A 28 -3.70 9.66 -12.33
C ASP A 28 -4.81 8.76 -11.76
N LYS A 29 -4.51 8.04 -10.66
CA LYS A 29 -5.42 7.08 -10.00
C LYS A 29 -5.93 5.98 -10.95
N ARG A 30 -5.10 5.56 -11.92
CA ARG A 30 -5.47 4.50 -12.85
C ARG A 30 -5.65 3.15 -12.12
N GLU A 31 -6.77 2.50 -12.38
CA GLU A 31 -7.16 1.22 -11.76
C GLU A 31 -6.43 0.04 -12.43
N ILE A 32 -5.11 0.00 -12.28
CA ILE A 32 -4.25 -0.99 -12.96
C ILE A 32 -3.78 -2.11 -12.03
N LEU A 33 -4.05 -2.05 -10.73
CA LEU A 33 -3.51 -3.01 -9.75
C LEU A 33 -4.50 -4.14 -9.45
N SER A 34 -5.78 -3.84 -9.32
CA SER A 34 -6.80 -4.84 -9.01
C SER A 34 -8.18 -4.43 -9.49
N GLU A 35 -9.10 -5.39 -9.46
CA GLU A 35 -10.53 -5.22 -9.67
C GLU A 35 -11.25 -5.72 -8.42
N ILE A 36 -12.28 -5.00 -7.96
CA ILE A 36 -13.10 -5.42 -6.82
C ILE A 36 -14.38 -6.06 -7.39
N ILE A 37 -14.56 -7.34 -7.12
CA ILE A 37 -15.73 -8.11 -7.56
C ILE A 37 -16.67 -8.25 -6.37
N VAL A 38 -17.87 -7.68 -6.49
CA VAL A 38 -18.93 -7.84 -5.48
C VAL A 38 -19.83 -8.98 -5.94
N GLY A 39 -19.95 -10.02 -5.12
CA GLY A 39 -20.86 -11.14 -5.39
C GLY A 39 -22.33 -10.70 -5.40
N THR A 40 -23.17 -11.40 -6.17
CA THR A 40 -24.62 -11.13 -6.22
C THR A 40 -25.40 -11.84 -5.11
N VAL A 41 -24.72 -12.63 -4.29
CA VAL A 41 -25.30 -13.38 -3.16
C VAL A 41 -25.19 -12.52 -1.91
N GLU A 42 -26.28 -12.41 -1.14
CA GLU A 42 -26.40 -11.47 0.00
C GLU A 42 -25.32 -11.65 1.09
N ASP A 43 -24.65 -12.80 1.14
CA ASP A 43 -23.60 -13.12 2.11
C ASP A 43 -22.16 -13.13 1.53
N ALA A 44 -22.00 -12.85 0.23
CA ALA A 44 -20.67 -12.83 -0.39
C ALA A 44 -20.03 -11.44 -0.26
N GLY A 45 -18.98 -11.34 0.56
CA GLY A 45 -18.16 -10.12 0.66
C GLY A 45 -17.43 -9.78 -0.64
N PRO A 46 -16.91 -8.54 -0.78
CA PRO A 46 -16.14 -8.14 -1.95
C PRO A 46 -14.82 -8.93 -2.05
N GLU A 47 -14.54 -9.47 -3.23
CA GLU A 47 -13.29 -10.15 -3.54
C GLU A 47 -12.36 -9.21 -4.32
N VAL A 48 -11.06 -9.25 -4.00
CA VAL A 48 -10.03 -8.49 -4.73
C VAL A 48 -9.36 -9.40 -5.74
N LYS A 49 -9.54 -9.10 -7.03
CA LYS A 49 -8.86 -9.80 -8.12
C LYS A 49 -7.69 -8.96 -8.62
N LEU A 50 -6.47 -9.41 -8.35
CA LEU A 50 -5.27 -8.71 -8.82
C LEU A 50 -5.10 -8.81 -10.34
N THR A 51 -4.65 -7.71 -10.95
CA THR A 51 -4.09 -7.71 -12.31
C THR A 51 -2.67 -8.25 -12.28
N ASP A 52 -2.02 -8.37 -13.44
CA ASP A 52 -0.60 -8.74 -13.50
C ASP A 52 0.30 -7.71 -12.79
N TYR A 53 -0.03 -6.42 -12.86
CA TYR A 53 0.70 -5.38 -12.12
C TYR A 53 0.46 -5.49 -10.61
N GLY A 54 -0.77 -5.81 -10.19
CA GLY A 54 -1.09 -6.07 -8.78
C GLY A 54 -0.30 -7.25 -8.22
N ARG A 55 -0.22 -8.36 -8.97
CA ARG A 55 0.57 -9.55 -8.56
C ARG A 55 2.06 -9.24 -8.44
N ILE A 56 2.60 -8.41 -9.33
CA ILE A 56 3.99 -7.97 -9.23
C ILE A 56 4.17 -7.15 -7.93
N ALA A 57 3.26 -6.22 -7.64
CA ALA A 57 3.33 -5.42 -6.42
C ALA A 57 3.22 -6.30 -5.16
N GLU A 58 2.27 -7.24 -5.13
CA GLU A 58 2.10 -8.19 -4.02
C GLU A 58 3.36 -9.03 -3.78
N LYS A 59 3.96 -9.57 -4.85
CA LYS A 59 5.20 -10.33 -4.75
C LYS A 59 6.30 -9.54 -4.04
N TYR A 60 6.50 -8.27 -4.41
CA TYR A 60 7.55 -7.46 -3.78
C TYR A 60 7.19 -7.00 -2.37
N LEU A 61 5.91 -6.78 -2.06
CA LEU A 61 5.46 -6.54 -0.68
C LEU A 61 5.81 -7.73 0.22
N GLN A 62 5.53 -8.95 -0.23
CA GLN A 62 5.83 -10.18 0.53
C GLN A 62 7.34 -10.43 0.69
N GLN A 63 8.14 -10.12 -0.34
CA GLN A 63 9.59 -10.29 -0.31
C GLN A 63 10.34 -9.16 0.40
N MET A 64 9.65 -8.07 0.76
CA MET A 64 10.29 -6.88 1.35
C MET A 64 11.09 -7.23 2.60
N ASN A 65 10.51 -8.08 3.47
CA ASN A 65 11.12 -8.53 4.71
C ASN A 65 12.37 -9.41 4.48
N GLU A 66 12.46 -10.07 3.31
CA GLU A 66 13.63 -10.88 2.93
C GLU A 66 14.78 -10.01 2.43
N PHE A 67 14.46 -8.91 1.74
CA PHE A 67 15.47 -8.01 1.19
C PHE A 67 15.98 -6.96 2.19
N TYR A 68 15.14 -6.57 3.15
CA TYR A 68 15.42 -5.48 4.09
C TYR A 68 15.26 -5.93 5.53
N THR A 69 16.38 -6.24 6.19
CA THR A 69 16.42 -6.76 7.58
C THR A 69 15.98 -5.76 8.66
N HIS A 70 15.68 -4.52 8.29
CA HIS A 70 15.31 -3.42 9.20
C HIS A 70 13.90 -2.91 8.93
N ILE A 71 13.13 -3.63 8.12
CA ILE A 71 11.75 -3.34 7.75
C ILE A 71 10.92 -4.58 8.06
N ASP A 72 9.69 -4.36 8.52
CA ASP A 72 8.70 -5.42 8.66
C ASP A 72 7.35 -4.97 8.11
N ILE A 73 6.82 -5.69 7.12
CA ILE A 73 5.48 -5.47 6.58
C ILE A 73 4.59 -6.64 6.97
N ASP A 74 3.85 -6.46 8.05
CA ASP A 74 2.86 -7.45 8.50
C ASP A 74 1.53 -7.36 7.74
N ASN A 75 1.16 -6.15 7.31
CA ASN A 75 -0.17 -5.87 6.78
C ASN A 75 -0.09 -4.94 5.56
N TYR A 76 -0.80 -5.34 4.50
CA TYR A 76 -0.98 -4.53 3.30
C TYR A 76 -2.35 -4.80 2.64
N VAL A 77 -2.80 -3.86 1.81
CA VAL A 77 -3.96 -4.02 0.93
C VAL A 77 -3.66 -3.38 -0.43
N ILE A 78 -4.01 -4.08 -1.50
CA ILE A 78 -3.86 -3.61 -2.88
C ILE A 78 -5.24 -3.28 -3.44
N MET A 79 -5.54 -1.99 -3.48
CA MET A 79 -6.74 -1.43 -4.08
C MET A 79 -6.52 -1.18 -5.57
N PRO A 80 -7.59 -0.99 -6.38
CA PRO A 80 -7.46 -0.89 -7.83
C PRO A 80 -6.40 0.11 -8.31
N ASN A 81 -6.27 1.25 -7.63
CA ASN A 81 -5.37 2.33 -8.01
C ASN A 81 -4.37 2.76 -6.93
N HIS A 82 -4.29 2.07 -5.78
CA HIS A 82 -3.33 2.39 -4.73
C HIS A 82 -3.04 1.18 -3.83
N ILE A 83 -1.97 1.29 -3.06
CA ILE A 83 -1.53 0.28 -2.09
C ILE A 83 -1.39 0.95 -0.74
N HIS A 84 -1.87 0.28 0.31
CA HIS A 84 -1.61 0.65 1.69
C HIS A 84 -0.78 -0.44 2.36
N PHE A 85 0.17 -0.05 3.21
CA PHE A 85 0.91 -0.99 4.05
C PHE A 85 1.46 -0.29 5.30
N CYS A 86 1.68 -1.07 6.34
CA CYS A 86 2.38 -0.64 7.56
C CYS A 86 3.82 -1.14 7.50
N LEU A 87 4.77 -0.22 7.70
CA LEU A 87 6.19 -0.49 8.00
C LEU A 87 6.44 -0.35 9.50
#